data_AF-A0A3P7FWV7-F1
#
_entry.id   AF-A0A3P7FWV7-F1
#
_cell.length_a   1.000
_cell.length_b   1.000
_cell.length_c   1.000
_cell.angle_alpha   90.00
_cell.angle_beta   90.00
_cell.angle_gamma   90.00
#
_symmetry.space_group_name_H-M   'P 1'
#
loop_
_entity.id
_entity.type
_entity.pdbx_description
1 polymer ?
#
loop_
_entity_poly.entity_id
_entity_poly.type
_entity_poly.pdbx_seq_one_letter_code
_entity_poly.pdbx_strand_id
1 'polypeptide(L)'
;MISVRNLFIISLSVTDIIISIVSGTITPITAFSKIWIFGELLCYFIPLMLKGASLCFSSLTLTAIAIDRYILIIFHTKRPIQKPQAVKIIGLNFALATAISLPIPCSSSKDLSNTRISVANFAPKIGTLITWVAVLMERLYSLFNSLHHLL
;
A
#
# COMPACT_ATOMS: atom_id res chain seq x y z
N MET A 1 -26.09 6.36 -1.15
CA MET A 1 -25.02 6.71 -0.18
C MET A 1 -23.85 5.77 -0.37
N ILE A 2 -22.68 6.27 -0.83
CA ILE A 2 -21.45 5.46 -0.82
C ILE A 2 -20.92 5.45 0.62
N SER A 3 -20.77 4.29 1.24
CA SER A 3 -20.15 4.16 2.57
C SER A 3 -18.64 4.40 2.49
N VAL A 4 -18.04 4.87 3.58
CA VAL A 4 -16.57 5.00 3.72
C VAL A 4 -15.91 3.66 3.42
N ARG A 5 -16.53 2.57 3.91
CA ARG A 5 -16.12 1.21 3.60
C ARG A 5 -16.05 0.90 2.10
N ASN A 6 -17.07 1.31 1.34
CA ASN A 6 -17.07 1.06 -0.10
C ASN A 6 -15.92 1.81 -0.78
N LEU A 7 -15.55 3.00 -0.30
CA LEU A 7 -14.38 3.69 -0.85
C LEU A 7 -13.10 2.90 -0.64
N PHE A 8 -12.88 2.33 0.55
CA PHE A 8 -11.71 1.48 0.79
C PHE A 8 -11.69 0.22 -0.11
N ILE A 9 -12.84 -0.44 -0.28
CA ILE A 9 -12.96 -1.64 -1.12
C ILE A 9 -12.73 -1.28 -2.60
N ILE A 10 -13.29 -0.16 -3.07
CA ILE A 10 -13.09 0.32 -4.43
C ILE A 10 -11.61 0.65 -4.64
N SER A 11 -10.96 1.38 -3.72
CA SER A 11 -9.54 1.70 -3.83
C SER A 11 -8.66 0.43 -3.86
N LEU A 12 -8.94 -0.54 -2.99
CA LEU A 12 -8.21 -1.82 -2.96
C LEU A 12 -8.38 -2.58 -4.29
N SER A 13 -9.62 -2.79 -4.73
CA SER A 13 -9.92 -3.52 -5.98
C SER A 13 -9.36 -2.81 -7.21
N VAL A 14 -9.40 -1.47 -7.26
CA VAL A 14 -8.76 -0.70 -8.33
C VAL A 14 -7.25 -0.94 -8.35
N THR A 15 -6.59 -0.95 -7.18
CA THR A 15 -5.18 -1.29 -7.10
C THR A 15 -4.90 -2.70 -7.59
N ASP A 16 -5.65 -3.71 -7.13
CA ASP A 16 -5.51 -5.11 -7.59
C ASP A 16 -5.72 -5.26 -9.09
N ILE A 17 -6.71 -4.58 -9.68
CA ILE A 17 -6.97 -4.60 -11.13
C ILE A 17 -5.80 -3.97 -11.89
N ILE A 18 -5.29 -2.81 -11.44
CA ILE A 18 -4.12 -2.16 -12.06
C ILE A 18 -2.91 -3.10 -12.02
N ILE A 19 -2.64 -3.71 -10.87
CA ILE A 19 -1.53 -4.67 -10.72
C ILE A 19 -1.72 -5.88 -11.63
N SER A 20 -2.94 -6.40 -11.72
CA SER A 20 -3.28 -7.56 -12.55
C SER A 20 -3.10 -7.27 -14.04
N ILE A 21 -3.55 -6.10 -14.51
CA ILE A 21 -3.36 -5.66 -15.89
C ILE A 21 -1.88 -5.43 -16.19
N VAL A 22 -1.17 -4.75 -15.29
CA VAL A 22 0.26 -4.45 -15.44
C VAL A 22 1.09 -5.73 -15.46
N SER A 23 0.92 -6.62 -14.48
CA SER A 23 1.64 -7.90 -14.46
C SER A 23 1.25 -8.79 -15.64
N GLY A 24 -0.04 -8.89 -15.96
CA GLY A 24 -0.54 -9.70 -17.08
C GLY A 24 -0.06 -9.22 -18.45
N THR A 25 0.16 -7.91 -18.63
CA THR A 25 0.62 -7.33 -19.90
C THR A 25 2.14 -7.24 -19.98
N ILE A 26 2.82 -6.89 -18.88
CA ILE A 26 4.28 -6.70 -18.86
C ILE A 26 5.04 -8.03 -18.88
N THR A 27 4.52 -9.08 -18.24
CA THR A 27 5.16 -10.41 -18.28
C THR A 27 5.32 -10.95 -19.71
N PRO A 28 4.29 -10.98 -20.59
CA PRO A 28 4.50 -11.43 -21.96
C PRO A 28 5.36 -10.45 -22.78
N ILE A 29 5.21 -9.13 -22.60
CA ILE A 29 6.04 -8.16 -23.34
C ILE A 29 7.53 -8.35 -23.03
N THR A 30 7.88 -8.50 -21.74
CA THR A 30 9.26 -8.76 -21.32
C THR A 30 9.74 -10.14 -21.78
N ALA A 31 8.86 -11.15 -21.84
CA ALA A 31 9.19 -12.47 -22.37
C ALA A 31 9.48 -12.48 -23.88
N PHE A 32 8.67 -11.78 -24.69
CA PHE A 32 8.86 -11.72 -26.14
C PHE A 32 10.00 -10.79 -26.55
N SER A 33 10.05 -9.58 -25.99
CA SER A 33 11.02 -8.59 -26.43
C SER A 33 12.42 -8.85 -25.88
N LYS A 34 12.59 -9.51 -24.72
CA LYS A 34 13.87 -9.67 -23.98
C LYS A 34 14.63 -8.37 -23.66
N ILE A 35 14.20 -7.23 -24.22
CA ILE A 35 14.69 -5.88 -24.02
C ILE A 35 13.62 -5.03 -23.35
N TRP A 36 14.04 -4.15 -22.45
CA TRP A 36 13.17 -3.24 -21.73
C TRP A 36 12.90 -1.99 -22.58
N ILE A 37 11.79 -1.98 -23.33
CA ILE A 37 11.42 -0.86 -24.21
C ILE A 37 10.70 0.29 -23.48
N PHE A 38 10.21 0.06 -22.27
CA PHE A 38 9.45 1.06 -21.51
C PHE A 38 10.39 2.00 -20.77
N GLY A 39 10.11 3.31 -20.79
CA GLY A 39 10.99 4.35 -20.24
C GLY A 39 11.44 4.14 -18.79
N GLU A 40 12.46 4.90 -18.37
CA GLU A 40 13.15 4.73 -17.08
C GLU A 40 12.22 4.73 -15.86
N LEU A 41 11.16 5.54 -15.89
CA LEU A 41 10.15 5.55 -14.82
C LEU A 41 9.42 4.21 -14.70
N LEU A 42 8.98 3.62 -15.81
CA LEU A 42 8.31 2.31 -15.79
C LEU A 42 9.30 1.20 -15.43
N CYS A 43 10.58 1.31 -15.83
CA CYS A 43 11.64 0.43 -15.37
C CYS A 43 11.77 0.41 -13.85
N TYR A 44 11.58 1.56 -13.22
CA TYR A 44 11.65 1.71 -11.78
C TYR A 44 10.36 1.25 -11.08
N PHE A 45 9.20 1.77 -11.50
CA PHE A 45 7.91 1.51 -10.83
C PHE A 45 7.47 0.04 -10.92
N ILE A 46 7.64 -0.63 -12.06
CA ILE A 46 7.12 -1.98 -12.29
C ILE A 46 7.72 -3.03 -11.33
N PRO A 47 9.05 -3.26 -11.30
CA PRO A 47 9.63 -4.27 -10.42
C PRO A 47 9.41 -3.94 -8.95
N LEU A 48 9.43 -2.65 -8.57
CA LEU A 48 9.15 -2.23 -7.21
C LEU A 48 7.72 -2.55 -6.76
N MET A 49 6.75 -2.22 -7.61
CA MET A 49 5.35 -2.52 -7.35
C MET A 49 5.14 -4.03 -7.25
N LEU A 50 5.59 -4.82 -8.22
CA LEU A 50 5.35 -6.27 -8.23
C LEU A 50 6.08 -7.04 -7.11
N LYS A 51 7.29 -6.63 -6.71
CA LYS A 51 8.13 -7.45 -5.81
C LYS A 51 7.72 -7.37 -4.34
N GLY A 52 7.15 -6.25 -3.89
CA GLY A 52 6.82 -6.09 -2.48
C GLY A 52 5.96 -4.88 -2.15
N ALA A 53 6.17 -3.72 -2.78
CA ALA A 53 5.44 -2.50 -2.42
C ALA A 53 3.91 -2.65 -2.59
N SER A 54 3.48 -3.35 -3.64
CA SER A 54 2.07 -3.65 -3.90
C SER A 54 1.41 -4.53 -2.82
N LEU A 55 2.12 -5.58 -2.39
CA LEU A 55 1.61 -6.48 -1.35
C LEU A 55 1.45 -5.72 -0.03
N CYS A 56 2.38 -4.82 0.25
CA CYS A 56 2.33 -3.94 1.42
C CYS A 56 1.13 -2.99 1.34
N PHE A 57 0.94 -2.32 0.20
CA PHE A 57 -0.17 -1.41 -0.01
C PHE A 57 -1.54 -2.09 0.20
N SER A 58 -1.69 -3.29 -0.37
CA SER A 58 -2.92 -4.09 -0.25
C SER A 58 -3.16 -4.54 1.19
N SER A 59 -2.11 -5.02 1.87
CA SER A 59 -2.18 -5.41 3.28
C SER A 59 -2.54 -4.24 4.20
N LEU A 60 -1.95 -3.07 3.98
CA LEU A 60 -2.25 -1.86 4.76
C LEU A 60 -3.70 -1.40 4.58
N THR A 61 -4.21 -1.50 3.36
CA THR A 61 -5.60 -1.15 3.05
C THR A 61 -6.57 -2.17 3.65
N LEU A 62 -6.24 -3.46 3.61
CA LEU A 62 -6.99 -4.52 4.31
C LEU A 62 -7.02 -4.31 5.82
N THR A 63 -5.89 -3.94 6.44
CA THR A 63 -5.83 -3.61 7.88
C THR A 63 -6.73 -2.41 8.19
N ALA A 64 -6.73 -1.37 7.35
CA ALA A 64 -7.63 -0.22 7.51
C ALA A 64 -9.11 -0.64 7.45
N ILE A 65 -9.47 -1.53 6.52
CA ILE A 65 -10.84 -2.11 6.40
C ILE A 65 -11.21 -2.95 7.63
N ALA A 66 -10.26 -3.72 8.16
CA ALA A 66 -10.45 -4.55 9.35
C ALA A 66 -10.70 -3.70 10.60
N ILE A 67 -9.86 -2.67 10.83
CA ILE A 67 -10.02 -1.73 11.94
C ILE A 67 -11.36 -0.98 11.84
N ASP A 68 -11.74 -0.54 10.64
CA ASP A 68 -13.03 0.11 10.42
C ASP A 68 -14.20 -0.81 10.82
N ARG A 69 -14.13 -2.14 10.57
CA ARG A 69 -15.17 -3.09 11.05
C ARG A 69 -15.15 -3.18 12.56
N TYR A 70 -13.97 -3.28 13.15
CA TYR A 70 -13.80 -3.44 14.58
C TYR A 70 -14.42 -2.26 15.35
N ILE A 71 -14.14 -1.03 14.89
CA ILE A 71 -14.72 0.20 15.46
C ILE A 71 -16.25 0.21 15.26
N LEU A 72 -16.75 -0.11 14.07
CA LEU A 72 -18.20 -0.17 13.80
C LEU A 72 -18.93 -1.19 14.70
N ILE A 73 -18.27 -2.28 15.07
CA ILE A 73 -18.84 -3.33 15.94
C ILE A 73 -18.83 -2.88 17.42
N ILE A 74 -17.72 -2.31 17.90
CA ILE A 74 -17.59 -1.90 19.32
C ILE A 74 -18.35 -0.61 19.61
N PHE A 75 -18.32 0.35 18.69
CA PHE A 75 -18.87 1.68 18.87
C PHE A 75 -20.12 1.88 18.01
N HIS A 76 -21.22 1.22 18.38
CA HIS A 76 -22.48 1.34 17.65
C HIS A 76 -23.09 2.76 17.66
N THR A 77 -22.71 3.61 18.63
CA THR A 77 -23.28 4.96 18.85
C THR A 77 -22.43 6.10 18.27
N LYS A 78 -21.22 5.83 17.76
CA LYS A 78 -20.34 6.91 17.26
C LYS A 78 -20.67 7.23 15.80
N ARG A 79 -20.66 8.52 15.46
CA ARG A 79 -20.86 9.00 14.08
C ARG A 79 -19.74 8.43 13.19
N PRO A 80 -20.04 7.91 12.00
CA PRO A 80 -19.05 7.27 11.15
C PRO A 80 -17.96 8.26 10.74
N ILE A 81 -16.75 7.75 10.63
CA ILE A 81 -15.55 8.45 10.15
C ILE A 81 -15.87 9.17 8.84
N GLN A 82 -15.42 10.41 8.65
CA GLN A 82 -15.75 11.12 7.42
C GLN A 82 -14.90 10.58 6.26
N LYS A 83 -15.53 10.38 5.10
CA LYS A 83 -14.89 9.98 3.83
C LYS A 83 -13.54 10.66 3.54
N PRO A 84 -13.40 11.99 3.66
CA PRO A 84 -12.12 12.65 3.37
C PRO A 84 -10.97 12.19 4.29
N GLN A 85 -11.25 11.79 5.53
CA GLN A 85 -10.22 11.34 6.48
C GLN A 85 -9.67 9.97 6.07
N ALA A 86 -10.55 9.05 5.68
CA ALA A 86 -10.16 7.76 5.13
C ALA A 86 -9.20 7.92 3.94
N VAL A 87 -9.55 8.79 2.98
CA VAL A 87 -8.71 9.06 1.81
C VAL A 87 -7.36 9.66 2.21
N LYS A 88 -7.33 10.60 3.17
CA LYS A 88 -6.09 11.19 3.67
C LYS A 88 -5.16 10.12 4.26
N ILE A 89 -5.71 9.18 5.02
CA ILE A 89 -4.94 8.08 5.63
C ILE A 89 -4.36 7.14 4.56
N ILE A 90 -5.16 6.75 3.55
CA ILE A 90 -4.69 5.93 2.42
C ILE A 90 -3.56 6.65 1.68
N GLY A 91 -3.75 7.95 1.38
CA GLY A 91 -2.77 8.77 0.69
C GLY A 91 -1.45 8.91 1.46
N LEU A 92 -1.51 9.06 2.79
CA LEU A 92 -0.32 9.09 3.65
C LEU A 92 0.42 7.74 3.66
N ASN A 93 -0.32 6.62 3.73
CA ASN A 93 0.27 5.29 3.64
C ASN A 93 0.93 5.05 2.28
N PHE A 94 0.30 5.53 1.20
CA PHE A 94 0.85 5.47 -0.15
C PHE A 94 2.15 6.27 -0.25
N ALA A 95 2.14 7.53 0.21
CA ALA A 95 3.31 8.40 0.19
C ALA A 95 4.49 7.82 0.99
N LEU A 96 4.21 7.22 2.16
CA LEU A 96 5.22 6.57 2.99
C LEU A 96 5.84 5.35 2.29
N ALA A 97 5.01 4.52 1.64
CA ALA A 97 5.49 3.38 0.86
C ALA A 97 6.36 3.81 -0.33
N THR A 98 5.97 4.86 -1.05
CA THR A 98 6.76 5.41 -2.17
C THR A 98 8.05 6.09 -1.71
N ALA A 99 8.02 6.81 -0.58
CA ALA A 99 9.19 7.48 -0.02
C ALA A 99 10.28 6.48 0.38
N ILE A 100 9.88 5.35 0.95
CA ILE A 100 10.81 4.26 1.31
C ILE A 100 11.32 3.54 0.05
N SER A 101 10.55 3.53 -1.04
CA SER A 101 10.94 2.87 -2.29
C SER A 101 11.96 3.65 -3.10
N LEU A 102 11.98 5.00 -2.98
CA LEU A 102 12.82 5.95 -3.72
C LEU A 102 14.36 5.70 -3.76
N PRO A 103 15.02 4.96 -2.84
CA PRO A 103 16.44 4.71 -2.96
C PRO A 103 16.74 3.42 -3.73
N ILE A 104 16.59 3.43 -5.06
CA ILE A 104 17.35 2.49 -5.92
C ILE A 104 17.82 3.23 -7.18
N PRO A 105 19.04 3.79 -7.21
CA PRO A 105 19.66 4.14 -8.49
C PRO A 105 19.74 2.87 -9.35
N CYS A 106 19.36 2.96 -10.63
CA CYS A 106 19.14 1.86 -11.59
C CYS A 106 20.33 0.88 -11.82
N SER A 107 21.40 0.94 -11.04
CA SER A 107 22.57 0.07 -11.18
C SER A 107 22.40 -1.36 -10.63
N SER A 108 21.22 -1.74 -10.10
CA SER A 108 20.98 -3.08 -9.52
C SER A 108 20.42 -4.11 -10.51
N SER A 109 20.79 -4.04 -11.79
CA SER A 109 20.51 -5.07 -12.79
C SER A 109 21.55 -6.23 -12.78
N LYS A 110 22.37 -6.35 -11.73
CA LYS A 110 23.28 -7.49 -11.58
C LYS A 110 23.06 -8.14 -10.22
N ASP A 111 22.72 -9.42 -10.29
CA ASP A 111 22.62 -10.38 -9.20
C ASP A 111 21.24 -10.62 -8.57
N LEU A 112 20.69 -11.79 -8.91
CA LEU A 112 19.61 -12.46 -8.20
C LEU A 112 19.95 -12.64 -6.71
N SER A 113 21.23 -12.75 -6.34
CA SER A 113 21.68 -12.75 -4.94
C SER A 113 21.48 -11.39 -4.27
N ASN A 114 21.83 -10.27 -4.91
CA ASN A 114 21.63 -8.93 -4.37
C ASN A 114 20.14 -8.60 -4.21
N THR A 115 19.31 -9.02 -5.18
CA THR A 115 17.85 -8.93 -5.06
C THR A 115 17.33 -9.80 -3.91
N ARG A 116 17.83 -11.04 -3.76
CA ARG A 116 17.43 -11.94 -2.65
C ARG A 116 17.86 -11.40 -1.29
N ILE A 117 19.06 -10.83 -1.19
CA ILE A 117 19.60 -10.19 0.03
C ILE A 117 18.81 -8.92 0.34
N SER A 118 18.49 -8.11 -0.67
CA SER A 118 17.67 -6.91 -0.48
C SER A 118 16.26 -7.28 -0.01
N VAL A 119 15.59 -8.26 -0.62
CA VAL A 119 14.27 -8.71 -0.13
C VAL A 119 14.34 -9.39 1.24
N ALA A 120 15.41 -10.10 1.57
CA ALA A 120 15.59 -10.75 2.87
C ALA A 120 15.86 -9.73 3.98
N ASN A 121 16.59 -8.64 3.71
CA ASN A 121 16.74 -7.51 4.63
C ASN A 121 15.49 -6.61 4.66
N PHE A 122 14.73 -6.58 3.57
CA PHE A 122 13.47 -5.86 3.47
C PHE A 122 12.34 -6.56 4.23
N ALA A 123 12.28 -7.90 4.21
CA ALA A 123 11.28 -8.73 4.90
C ALA A 123 11.11 -8.42 6.42
N PRO A 124 12.18 -8.27 7.24
CA PRO A 124 12.03 -7.89 8.64
C PRO A 124 11.70 -6.40 8.82
N LYS A 125 12.27 -5.53 7.97
CA LYS A 125 11.92 -4.10 7.97
C LYS A 125 10.45 -3.89 7.63
N ILE A 126 9.89 -4.70 6.72
CA ILE A 126 8.49 -4.59 6.35
C ILE A 126 7.57 -5.17 7.42
N GLY A 127 7.92 -6.28 8.06
CA GLY A 127 7.13 -6.82 9.17
C GLY A 127 7.03 -5.83 10.32
N THR A 128 8.16 -5.24 10.73
CA THR A 128 8.17 -4.17 11.73
C THR A 128 7.42 -2.93 11.25
N LEU A 129 7.57 -2.51 9.99
CA LEU A 129 6.83 -1.38 9.43
C LEU A 129 5.32 -1.61 9.40
N ILE A 130 4.85 -2.80 9.03
CA ILE A 130 3.42 -3.16 9.04
C ILE A 130 2.88 -3.03 10.46
N THR A 131 3.60 -3.51 11.47
CA THR A 131 3.21 -3.36 12.88
C THR A 131 3.23 -1.88 13.30
N TRP A 132 4.28 -1.12 12.96
CA TRP A 132 4.38 0.30 13.25
C TRP A 132 3.27 1.11 12.59
N VAL A 133 2.93 0.80 11.34
CA VAL A 133 1.83 1.46 10.61
C VAL A 133 0.49 1.03 11.18
N ALA A 134 0.27 -0.23 11.53
CA ALA A 134 -0.96 -0.68 12.19
C ALA A 134 -1.17 0.06 13.52
N VAL A 135 -0.12 0.15 14.36
CA VAL A 135 -0.16 0.92 15.62
C VAL A 135 -0.35 2.42 15.35
N LEU A 136 0.30 2.97 14.33
CA LEU A 136 0.10 4.36 13.93
C LEU A 136 -1.34 4.60 13.48
N MET A 137 -1.93 3.67 12.72
CA MET A 137 -3.32 3.74 12.28
C MET A 137 -4.27 3.70 13.46
N GLU A 138 -4.09 2.77 14.41
CA GLU A 138 -4.86 2.72 15.65
C GLU A 138 -4.72 4.03 16.45
N ARG A 139 -3.51 4.57 16.56
CA ARG A 139 -3.25 5.82 17.27
C ARG A 139 -3.83 7.04 16.55
N LEU A 140 -3.75 7.08 15.23
CA LEU A 140 -4.38 8.12 14.39
C LEU A 140 -5.90 8.04 14.51
N TYR A 141 -6.49 6.85 14.47
CA TYR A 141 -7.93 6.65 14.68
C TYR A 141 -8.34 7.04 16.11
N SER A 142 -7.56 6.71 17.13
CA SER A 142 -7.82 7.09 18.53
C SER A 142 -7.70 8.60 18.74
N LEU A 143 -6.63 9.23 18.25
CA LEU A 143 -6.45 10.68 18.24
C LEU A 143 -7.60 11.37 17.51
N PHE A 144 -8.03 10.83 16.38
CA PHE A 144 -9.11 11.39 15.58
C PHE A 144 -10.48 11.25 16.29
N ASN A 145 -10.78 10.09 16.87
CA ASN A 145 -11.99 9.87 17.65
C ASN A 145 -12.01 10.75 18.92
N SER A 146 -10.85 11.00 19.53
CA SER A 146 -10.71 11.91 20.68
C SER A 146 -10.89 13.38 20.26
N LEU A 147 -10.32 13.79 19.13
CA LEU A 147 -10.47 15.14 18.57
C LEU A 147 -11.93 15.46 18.21
N HIS A 148 -12.67 14.51 17.63
CA HIS A 148 -14.10 14.67 17.33
C HIS A 148 -14.97 14.64 18.60
N HIS A 149 -14.50 14.08 19.71
CA HIS A 149 -15.22 14.16 20.98
C HIS A 149 -15.11 15.53 21.67
N LEU A 150 -14.06 16.28 21.34
CA LEU A 150 -13.76 17.60 21.90
C LEU A 150 -14.40 18.75 21.12
N LEU A 151 -14.90 18.50 19.91
CA LEU A 151 -15.56 19.47 19.02
C LEU A 151 -17.05 19.15 18.87
#